data_AF-A0A8J5J0B4-F1
#
_entry.id   AF-A0A8J5J0B4-F1
#
_cell.length_a   1.000
_cell.length_b   1.000
_cell.length_c   1.000
_cell.angle_alpha   90.00
_cell.angle_beta   90.00
_cell.angle_gamma   90.00
#
_symmetry.space_group_name_H-M   'P 1'
#
loop_
_entity.id
_entity.type
_entity.pdbx_description
1 polymer ?
#
loop_
_entity_poly.entity_id
_entity_poly.type
_entity_poly.pdbx_seq_one_letter_code
_entity_poly.pdbx_strand_id
1 'polypeptide(L)' 'MFARVTRSVTSTFEGGSNILIDAQLYGNEGRFVNHSCHPNCTFFECNWTNTTRLRIFADCDIPSSHSTTSPRTN' A
#
# COMPACT_ATOMS: atom_id res chain seq x y z
N MET A 1 -8.28 0.36 -4.23
CA MET A 1 -8.04 -1.09 -3.99
C MET A 1 -7.67 -1.32 -2.52
N PHE A 2 -8.07 -2.43 -1.89
CA PHE A 2 -7.79 -2.71 -0.47
C PHE A 2 -6.80 -3.88 -0.31
N ALA A 3 -5.62 -3.61 0.24
CA ALA A 3 -4.69 -4.67 0.68
C ALA A 3 -4.96 -4.99 2.15
N ARG A 4 -5.27 -6.26 2.45
CA ARG A 4 -5.29 -6.76 3.83
C ARG A 4 -3.88 -7.21 4.17
N VAL A 5 -3.35 -6.73 5.29
CA VAL A 5 -2.06 -7.20 5.81
C VAL A 5 -2.17 -8.69 6.11
N THR A 6 -1.59 -9.52 5.24
CA THR A 6 -1.56 -10.98 5.37
C THR A 6 -0.38 -11.45 6.21
N ARG A 7 0.68 -10.63 6.31
CA ARG A 7 1.82 -10.83 7.21
C ARG A 7 2.37 -9.47 7.64
N SER A 8 2.39 -9.24 8.94
CA SER A 8 2.96 -8.05 9.60
C SER A 8 4.29 -8.45 10.19
N VAL A 9 5.39 -7.83 9.78
CA VAL A 9 6.64 -7.90 10.55
C VAL A 9 6.61 -6.73 11.52
N THR A 10 6.48 -7.04 12.81
CA THR A 10 6.48 -6.03 13.87
C THR A 10 7.92 -5.87 14.36
N SER A 11 8.50 -4.69 14.17
CA SER A 11 9.76 -4.33 14.81
C SER A 11 9.46 -3.44 16.02
N THR A 12 9.74 -3.93 17.22
CA THR A 12 9.60 -3.15 18.46
C THR A 12 10.89 -2.37 18.69
N PHE A 13 10.83 -1.05 18.55
CA PHE A 13 11.86 -0.14 19.04
C PHE A 13 11.27 0.66 20.21
N GLU A 14 12.09 1.09 21.17
CA GLU A 14 11.63 1.88 22.32
C GLU A 14 10.92 3.15 21.83
N GLY A 15 9.58 3.15 21.85
CA GLY A 15 8.74 4.26 21.37
C GLY A 15 7.53 3.87 20.52
N GLY A 16 7.43 2.63 20.03
CA GLY A 16 6.24 2.17 19.29
C GLY A 16 6.48 0.91 18.45
N SER A 17 5.39 0.23 18.08
CA SER A 17 5.45 -0.92 17.15
C SER A 17 5.26 -0.43 15.71
N ASN A 18 6.31 -0.49 14.89
CA ASN A 18 6.18 -0.30 13.44
C ASN A 18 5.78 -1.62 12.79
N ILE A 19 4.78 -1.57 11.91
CA ILE A 19 4.28 -2.71 11.14
C ILE A 19 4.75 -2.58 9.70
N LEU A 20 5.53 -3.55 9.23
CA LEU A 20 5.91 -3.68 7.82
C LEU A 20 4.97 -4.65 7.11
N ILE A 21 4.49 -4.25 5.93
CA ILE A 21 3.72 -5.10 5.01
C ILE A 21 4.67 -5.67 3.96
N ASP A 22 4.85 -6.99 3.94
CA ASP A 22 5.57 -7.71 2.90
C ASP A 22 4.61 -8.52 2.04
N ALA A 23 4.48 -8.11 0.77
CA ALA A 23 3.58 -8.73 -0.21
C ALA A 23 4.29 -9.69 -1.18
N GLN A 24 5.54 -10.11 -0.90
CA GLN A 24 6.32 -10.97 -1.80
C GLN A 24 5.66 -12.33 -2.03
N LEU A 25 5.18 -12.98 -0.96
CA LEU A 25 4.56 -14.32 -1.03
C LEU A 25 3.03 -14.27 -1.04
N TYR A 26 2.44 -13.29 -0.36
CA TYR A 26 0.99 -13.17 -0.17
C TYR A 26 0.56 -11.72 -0.32
N GLY A 27 -0.38 -11.45 -1.21
CA GLY A 27 -0.92 -10.11 -1.44
C GLY A 27 -2.06 -10.13 -2.46
N ASN A 28 -2.69 -8.99 -2.69
CA ASN A 28 -3.67 -8.82 -3.75
C ASN A 28 -2.96 -8.34 -5.05
N GLU A 29 -3.72 -7.93 -6.06
CA GLU A 29 -3.19 -7.34 -7.32
C GLU A 29 -2.47 -6.00 -7.10
N GLY A 30 -2.71 -5.31 -5.98
CA GLY A 30 -2.08 -4.03 -5.64
C GLY A 30 -0.57 -4.15 -5.45
N ARG A 31 -0.05 -5.36 -5.23
CA ARG A 31 1.40 -5.63 -5.19
C ARG A 31 2.11 -5.39 -6.52
N PHE A 32 1.35 -5.30 -7.61
CA PHE A 32 1.88 -5.06 -8.96
C PHE A 32 1.78 -3.60 -9.40
N VAL A 33 1.36 -2.69 -8.51
CA VAL A 33 1.43 -1.25 -8.77
C VAL A 33 2.89 -0.85 -8.90
N ASN A 34 3.25 -0.30 -10.06
CA ASN A 34 4.62 0.08 -10.36
C ASN A 34 4.96 1.45 -9.77
N HIS A 35 6.26 1.71 -9.61
CA HIS A 35 6.76 3.04 -9.30
C HIS A 35 6.73 3.95 -10.55
N SER A 36 6.34 5.22 -10.37
CA SER A 36 6.49 6.29 -11.35
C SER A 36 6.96 7.59 -10.68
N CYS A 37 7.72 8.41 -11.40
CA CYS A 37 8.04 9.79 -10.98
C CYS A 37 6.86 10.76 -11.14
N HIS A 38 5.88 10.38 -11.97
CA HIS A 38 4.61 11.08 -12.16
C HIS A 38 3.47 10.07 -11.92
N PRO A 39 3.19 9.73 -10.66
CA PRO A 39 2.21 8.70 -10.34
C PRO A 39 0.77 9.18 -10.55
N ASN A 40 -0.15 8.23 -10.68
CA ASN A 40 -1.60 8.47 -10.75
C ASN A 40 -2.35 7.91 -9.53
N CYS A 41 -1.62 7.29 -8.61
CA CYS A 41 -2.14 6.79 -7.35
C CYS A 41 -1.24 7.13 -6.17
N THR A 42 -1.87 7.20 -5.00
CA THR A 42 -1.21 7.40 -3.72
C THR A 42 -1.61 6.32 -2.71
N PHE A 43 -0.81 6.19 -1.65
CA PHE A 43 -1.02 5.24 -0.57
C PHE A 43 -1.46 5.95 0.70
N PHE A 44 -2.44 5.39 1.40
CA PHE A 44 -2.87 5.88 2.71
C PHE A 44 -2.96 4.76 3.73
N GLU A 45 -2.44 5.03 4.91
CA GLU A 45 -2.72 4.24 6.10
C GLU A 45 -4.16 4.53 6.56
N CYS A 46 -4.94 3.49 6.79
CA CYS A 46 -6.28 3.62 7.33
C CYS A 46 -6.52 2.65 8.48
N ASN A 47 -7.18 3.13 9.52
CA ASN A 47 -7.64 2.29 10.62
C ASN A 47 -9.02 1.71 10.26
N TRP A 48 -9.14 0.39 10.30
CA TRP A 48 -10.40 -0.31 10.04
C TRP A 48 -10.60 -1.45 11.04
N THR A 49 -11.68 -1.39 11.81
CA THR A 49 -12.10 -2.45 12.77
C THR A 49 -10.93 -2.99 13.61
N ASN A 50 -10.19 -2.10 14.28
CA ASN A 50 -9.01 -2.41 15.11
C ASN A 50 -7.78 -2.97 14.35
N THR A 51 -7.67 -2.74 13.05
CA THR A 51 -6.46 -3.09 12.29
C THR A 51 -6.08 -1.96 11.35
N THR A 52 -4.80 -1.63 11.31
CA THR A 52 -4.22 -0.73 10.32
C THR A 52 -4.12 -1.44 8.96
N ARG A 53 -4.56 -0.77 7.89
CA ARG A 53 -4.51 -1.29 6.52
C ARG A 53 -3.96 -0.24 5.57
N LEU A 54 -3.29 -0.71 4.52
CA LEU A 54 -2.85 0.12 3.40
C LEU A 54 -3.94 0.19 2.33
N ARG A 55 -4.27 1.40 1.90
CA ARG A 55 -5.20 1.66 0.79
C ARG A 55 -4.49 2.35 -0.35
N ILE A 56 -4.89 1.99 -1.57
CA ILE A 56 -4.44 2.64 -2.81
C ILE A 56 -5.62 3.44 -3.37
N PHE A 57 -5.41 4.73 -3.56
CA PHE A 57 -6.38 5.68 -4.10
C PHE A 57 -5.85 6.29 -5.39
N ALA A 58 -6.76 6.61 -6.31
CA ALA A 58 -6.42 7.34 -7.52
C ALA A 58 -6.39 8.85 -7.23
N ASP A 59 -5.35 9.53 -7.71
CA ASP A 59 -5.21 10.98 -7.62
C ASP A 59 -5.87 11.70 -8.81
N CYS A 60 -6.19 10.94 -9.86
CA CYS A 60 -6.88 11.40 -11.05
C CYS A 60 -7.73 10.26 -11.66
N ASP A 61 -8.57 10.59 -12.63
CA ASP A 61 -9.29 9.57 -13.40
C ASP A 61 -8.31 8.71 -14.22
N ILE A 62 -8.41 7.39 -14.06
CA ILE A 62 -7.53 6.42 -14.74
C ILE A 62 -8.34 5.71 -15.82
N PRO A 63 -8.04 5.92 -17.11
CA PRO A 63 -8.67 5.19 -18.20
C PRO A 63 -8.42 3.68 -18.06
N SER A 64 -9.35 2.84 -18.55
CA SER A 64 -9.24 1.37 -18.45
C SER A 64 -7.99 0.76 -19.08
N SER A 65 -7.36 1.46 -20.03
CA SER A 65 -6.14 1.03 -20.72
C SER A 65 -4.85 1.41 -19.99
N HIS A 66 -4.92 2.21 -18.93
CA HIS A 66 -3.74 2.73 -18.23
C HIS A 66 -3.40 1.90 -16.99
N SER A 67 -2.11 1.70 -16.77
CA SER A 67 -1.58 1.06 -15.57
C SER A 67 -1.61 2.00 -14.37
N THR A 68 -1.93 1.45 -13.20
CA THR A 68 -1.81 2.10 -11.90
C THR A 68 -0.33 2.23 -11.50
N THR A 69 0.08 3.41 -11.05
CA THR A 69 1.45 3.70 -10.61
C THR A 69 1.46 4.56 -9.34
N SER A 70 2.45 4.32 -8.47
CA SER A 70 2.60 4.99 -7.19
C SER A 70 3.92 5.75 -7.08
N PRO A 71 4.02 6.76 -6.18
CA PRO A 71 5.29 7.39 -5.88
C PRO A 71 6.26 6.39 -5.26
N ARG A 72 7.55 6.74 -5.27
CA ARG A 72 8.55 6.03 -4.45
C ARG A 72 8.24 6.34 -2.99
N THR A 73 7.94 5.31 -2.21
CA THR A 73 7.95 5.39 -0.76
C THR A 73 9.39 5.14 -0.30
N ASN A 74 9.97 6.07 0.47
CA ASN A 74 11.26 5.88 1.14
C ASN A 74 11.12 4.97 2.36
#